data_AF-A0A9W9W0D4-F1
#
_entry.id   AF-A0A9W9W0D4-F1
#
_cell.length_a   1.000
_cell.length_b   1.000
_cell.length_c   1.000
_cell.angle_alpha   90.00
_cell.angle_beta   90.00
_cell.angle_gamma   90.00
#
_symmetry.space_group_name_H-M   'P 1'
#
loop_
_entity.id
_entity.type
_entity.pdbx_description
1 polymer ?
#
loop_
_entity_poly.entity_id
_entity_poly.type
_entity_poly.pdbx_seq_one_letter_code
_entity_poly.pdbx_strand_id
1 'polypeptide(L)'
;MSIGEYSVDHFQTLPSLEVARTNFMELNGDDLVKDVFKKFFIEQSMDRTFGLAMLHRHFDLEPDEMLVDYEGTSVPWKSGHVSGMKPPQSAIWAVSSDGEFRPTEFYFSEGKDLNIGEDELGFMKRFQELLHEHNVTQSFGLCRYPGDDFNGLCEITHGRANINLKPNDAIHIHIEIMQQQSFYENTIPIAISQLRSDKEIPTFRQYFDGGQCRVFKVTFADGESWAVRVPLFVHHASQDTVIQLLESEAHILEELEFKGFSWAARLRGRSLTFDNAIEYPFIALTWIPGSQLSWSDEIPTRTLRNKILYQVAVLHTSLIECTKETRGSSLKHFTRIIQNKTRRVREGVLPEITEQDCSDQMNILSNVLLPELDEAPFAIAHGDLSPRNILIDAQHNVTG
;
A
#
# COMPACT_ATOMS: atom_id res chain seq x y z
N MET A 1 -32.89 -5.60 25.87
CA MET A 1 -32.06 -4.53 25.29
C MET A 1 -32.91 -3.87 24.23
N SER A 2 -32.85 -2.54 24.12
CA SER A 2 -33.44 -1.77 23.02
C SER A 2 -32.32 -1.09 22.23
N ILE A 3 -32.58 -0.78 20.97
CA ILE A 3 -31.68 0.03 20.15
C ILE A 3 -31.98 1.49 20.49
N GLY A 4 -30.95 2.24 20.85
CA GLY A 4 -31.03 3.67 21.11
C GLY A 4 -31.21 4.46 19.82
N GLU A 5 -31.76 5.67 19.95
CA GLU A 5 -31.91 6.59 18.81
C GLU A 5 -30.54 7.05 18.26
N TYR A 6 -30.53 7.41 16.99
CA TYR A 6 -29.35 8.04 16.36
C TYR A 6 -28.93 9.29 17.13
N SER A 7 -27.62 9.46 17.29
CA SER A 7 -27.02 10.66 17.85
C SER A 7 -25.80 11.03 17.03
N VAL A 8 -25.83 12.22 16.45
CA VAL A 8 -24.68 12.79 15.78
C VAL A 8 -23.49 12.94 16.74
N ASP A 9 -23.75 13.28 18.01
CA ASP A 9 -22.69 13.39 19.02
C ASP A 9 -22.00 12.03 19.22
N HIS A 10 -22.76 10.93 19.26
CA HIS A 10 -22.17 9.60 19.32
C HIS A 10 -21.38 9.27 18.04
N PHE A 11 -21.92 9.55 16.85
CA PHE A 11 -21.17 9.38 15.60
C PHE A 11 -19.84 10.14 15.62
N GLN A 12 -19.84 11.37 16.14
CA GLN A 12 -18.64 12.21 16.24
C GLN A 12 -17.61 11.69 17.26
N THR A 13 -17.99 10.79 18.17
CA THR A 13 -17.03 10.10 19.04
C THR A 13 -16.23 9.01 18.33
N LEU A 14 -16.68 8.57 17.15
CA LEU A 14 -15.95 7.56 16.39
C LEU A 14 -14.60 8.11 15.89
N PRO A 15 -13.54 7.29 15.88
CA PRO A 15 -12.24 7.71 15.39
C PRO A 15 -12.25 7.90 13.86
N SER A 16 -11.30 8.65 13.32
CA SER A 16 -11.04 8.61 11.88
C SER A 16 -10.62 7.21 11.43
N LEU A 17 -10.80 6.88 10.15
CA LEU A 17 -10.40 5.58 9.58
C LEU A 17 -8.93 5.22 9.90
N GLU A 18 -8.03 6.19 9.83
CA GLU A 18 -6.59 6.01 10.11
C GLU A 18 -6.35 5.60 11.57
N VAL A 19 -7.01 6.27 12.51
CA VAL A 19 -6.92 5.97 13.94
C VAL A 19 -7.58 4.63 14.24
N ALA A 20 -8.72 4.33 13.63
CA ALA A 20 -9.40 3.04 13.77
C ALA A 20 -8.52 1.89 13.30
N ARG A 21 -7.83 2.05 12.16
CA ARG A 21 -6.88 1.08 11.62
C ARG A 21 -5.72 0.84 12.57
N THR A 22 -5.13 1.91 13.12
CA THR A 22 -4.06 1.80 14.12
C THR A 22 -4.52 1.01 15.35
N ASN A 23 -5.68 1.38 15.90
CA ASN A 23 -6.26 0.67 17.05
C ASN A 23 -6.54 -0.81 16.74
N PHE A 24 -7.04 -1.11 15.54
CA PHE A 24 -7.27 -2.48 15.10
C PHE A 24 -5.97 -3.30 15.06
N MET A 25 -4.88 -2.72 14.55
CA MET A 25 -3.57 -3.40 14.52
C MET A 25 -3.01 -3.62 15.93
N GLU A 26 -3.08 -2.63 16.81
CA GLU A 26 -2.60 -2.73 18.20
C GLU A 26 -3.33 -3.80 19.02
N LEU A 27 -4.60 -4.06 18.70
CA LEU A 27 -5.45 -5.06 19.34
C LEU A 27 -5.27 -6.47 18.76
N ASN A 28 -4.37 -6.69 17.79
CA ASN A 28 -4.32 -7.90 16.97
C ASN A 28 -5.71 -8.25 16.40
N GLY A 29 -6.37 -7.26 15.79
CA GLY A 29 -7.75 -7.36 15.34
C GLY A 29 -8.04 -8.58 14.45
N ASP A 30 -7.08 -8.99 13.61
CA ASP A 30 -7.22 -10.19 12.77
C ASP A 30 -7.48 -11.47 13.58
N ASP A 31 -6.78 -11.65 14.70
CA ASP A 31 -6.96 -12.81 15.59
C ASP A 31 -8.32 -12.76 16.28
N LEU A 32 -8.76 -11.57 16.72
CA LEU A 32 -10.10 -11.39 17.29
C LEU A 32 -11.20 -11.70 16.28
N VAL A 33 -11.07 -11.23 15.04
CA VAL A 33 -12.02 -11.51 13.96
C VAL A 33 -12.10 -13.01 13.70
N LYS A 34 -10.95 -13.66 13.53
CA LYS A 34 -10.86 -15.06 13.10
C LYS A 34 -11.26 -16.04 14.21
N ASP A 35 -10.77 -15.83 15.42
CA ASP A 35 -10.82 -16.84 16.48
C ASP A 35 -11.93 -16.56 17.52
N VAL A 36 -12.38 -15.31 17.63
CA VAL A 36 -13.43 -14.90 18.60
C VAL A 36 -14.74 -14.61 17.87
N PHE A 37 -14.78 -13.55 17.07
CA PHE A 37 -16.04 -13.02 16.52
C PHE A 37 -16.66 -13.96 15.48
N LYS A 38 -15.87 -14.49 14.54
CA LYS A 38 -16.38 -15.44 13.53
C LYS A 38 -17.07 -16.64 14.19
N LYS A 39 -16.43 -17.22 15.21
CA LYS A 39 -16.98 -18.36 15.95
C LYS A 39 -18.29 -17.97 16.64
N PHE A 40 -18.31 -16.84 17.32
CA PHE A 40 -19.51 -16.33 18.00
C PHE A 40 -20.68 -16.14 17.03
N PHE A 41 -20.48 -15.50 15.87
CA PHE A 41 -21.56 -15.25 14.91
C PHE A 41 -22.19 -16.56 14.39
N ILE A 42 -21.34 -17.55 14.07
CA ILE A 42 -21.79 -18.87 13.58
C ILE A 42 -22.55 -19.63 14.68
N GLU A 43 -22.01 -19.67 15.91
CA GLU A 43 -22.63 -20.38 17.03
C GLU A 43 -23.99 -19.78 17.42
N GLN A 44 -24.16 -18.48 17.21
CA GLN A 44 -25.42 -17.78 17.43
C GLN A 44 -26.37 -17.79 16.21
N SER A 45 -25.96 -18.42 15.09
CA SER A 45 -26.72 -18.45 13.82
C SER A 45 -27.08 -17.07 13.27
N MET A 46 -26.17 -16.11 13.42
CA MET A 46 -26.35 -14.71 13.01
C MET A 46 -25.34 -14.25 11.94
N ASP A 47 -24.50 -15.17 11.44
CA ASP A 47 -23.47 -14.96 10.42
C ASP A 47 -24.01 -14.62 9.02
N ARG A 48 -25.32 -14.74 8.81
CA ARG A 48 -26.04 -14.28 7.60
C ARG A 48 -27.01 -13.13 7.85
N THR A 49 -27.05 -12.61 9.08
CA THR A 49 -27.90 -11.48 9.51
C THR A 49 -27.06 -10.23 9.72
N PHE A 50 -25.95 -10.39 10.45
CA PHE A 50 -25.00 -9.32 10.74
C PHE A 50 -23.62 -9.62 10.16
N GLY A 51 -22.91 -8.54 9.81
CA GLY A 51 -21.47 -8.52 9.66
C GLY A 51 -20.79 -7.83 10.85
N LEU A 52 -19.47 -7.90 10.88
CA LEU A 52 -18.65 -7.20 11.86
C LEU A 52 -18.11 -5.91 11.23
N ALA A 53 -18.26 -4.79 11.92
CA ALA A 53 -17.76 -3.49 11.48
C ALA A 53 -16.55 -3.06 12.31
N MET A 54 -15.53 -2.52 11.66
CA MET A 54 -14.49 -1.72 12.34
C MET A 54 -15.03 -0.30 12.48
N LEU A 55 -15.22 0.15 13.72
CA LEU A 55 -15.88 1.43 13.98
C LEU A 55 -14.97 2.60 13.64
N HIS A 56 -15.44 3.46 12.74
CA HIS A 56 -14.75 4.68 12.35
C HIS A 56 -15.76 5.66 11.72
N ARG A 57 -15.32 6.89 11.48
CA ARG A 57 -16.05 7.88 10.69
C ARG A 57 -15.21 8.36 9.52
N HIS A 58 -15.86 8.68 8.42
CA HIS A 58 -15.18 9.18 7.22
C HIS A 58 -14.94 10.70 7.28
N PHE A 59 -15.87 11.47 7.84
CA PHE A 59 -15.81 12.93 7.99
C PHE A 59 -16.76 13.43 9.08
N ASP A 60 -16.70 14.71 9.43
CA ASP A 60 -17.59 15.35 10.40
C ASP A 60 -19.00 15.60 9.80
N LEU A 61 -20.03 15.36 10.61
CA LEU A 61 -21.44 15.67 10.29
C LEU A 61 -21.92 16.92 11.06
N GLU A 62 -22.81 17.67 10.43
CA GLU A 62 -23.54 18.76 11.09
C GLU A 62 -24.59 18.18 12.07
N PRO A 63 -25.05 18.97 13.08
CA PRO A 63 -25.91 18.46 14.15
C PRO A 63 -27.23 17.81 13.69
N ASP A 64 -27.72 18.17 12.52
CA ASP A 64 -28.96 17.69 11.92
C ASP A 64 -28.71 16.74 10.74
N GLU A 65 -27.54 16.10 10.68
CA GLU A 65 -27.18 15.17 9.61
C GLU A 65 -26.97 13.73 10.11
N MET A 66 -27.16 12.79 9.19
CA MET A 66 -26.82 11.38 9.31
C MET A 66 -26.06 10.92 8.06
N LEU A 67 -25.16 9.96 8.21
CA LEU A 67 -24.46 9.38 7.08
C LEU A 67 -25.32 8.32 6.41
N VAL A 68 -25.59 8.48 5.11
CA VAL A 68 -26.42 7.56 4.33
C VAL A 68 -25.64 7.03 3.14
N ASP A 69 -25.45 5.70 3.08
CA ASP A 69 -24.98 4.97 1.91
C ASP A 69 -26.12 4.76 0.91
N TYR A 70 -25.84 5.08 -0.35
CA TYR A 70 -26.65 4.70 -1.50
C TYR A 70 -25.74 4.21 -2.63
N GLU A 71 -25.96 2.96 -3.05
CA GLU A 71 -25.18 2.28 -4.10
C GLU A 71 -23.65 2.38 -3.91
N GLY A 72 -23.18 2.25 -2.67
CA GLY A 72 -21.76 2.27 -2.34
C GLY A 72 -21.16 3.69 -2.24
N THR A 73 -21.99 4.72 -2.14
CA THR A 73 -21.54 6.07 -1.82
C THR A 73 -22.26 6.60 -0.58
N SER A 74 -21.50 6.92 0.47
CA SER A 74 -22.00 7.49 1.71
C SER A 74 -21.87 9.02 1.72
N VAL A 75 -22.99 9.71 1.94
CA VAL A 75 -23.08 11.17 1.97
C VAL A 75 -23.93 11.66 3.14
N PRO A 76 -23.72 12.89 3.64
CA PRO A 76 -24.54 13.46 4.70
C PRO A 76 -25.95 13.76 4.18
N TRP A 77 -26.97 13.24 4.85
CA TRP A 77 -28.37 13.59 4.66
C TRP A 77 -28.91 14.27 5.89
N LYS A 78 -29.86 15.20 5.72
CA LYS A 78 -30.57 15.79 6.86
C LYS A 78 -31.40 14.73 7.58
N SER A 79 -31.36 14.71 8.90
CA SER A 79 -31.98 13.70 9.77
C SER A 79 -33.52 13.76 9.82
N GLY A 80 -34.14 14.47 8.88
CA GLY A 80 -35.59 14.63 8.76
C GLY A 80 -36.21 13.78 7.66
N HIS A 81 -37.51 13.54 7.77
CA HIS A 81 -38.27 12.84 6.73
C HIS A 81 -38.39 13.69 5.46
N VAL A 82 -37.93 13.17 4.33
CA VAL A 82 -38.16 13.74 3.01
C VAL A 82 -39.49 13.21 2.48
N SER A 83 -40.45 14.11 2.23
CA SER A 83 -41.78 13.72 1.75
C SER A 83 -41.69 12.93 0.44
N GLY A 84 -42.35 11.77 0.39
CA GLY A 84 -42.36 10.90 -0.78
C GLY A 84 -41.20 9.89 -0.86
N MET A 85 -40.25 9.94 0.08
CA MET A 85 -39.16 8.95 0.18
C MET A 85 -39.33 8.10 1.44
N LYS A 86 -38.97 6.81 1.34
CA LYS A 86 -38.82 5.97 2.53
C LYS A 86 -37.66 6.49 3.38
N PRO A 87 -37.72 6.39 4.72
CA PRO A 87 -36.58 6.75 5.56
C PRO A 87 -35.39 5.80 5.30
N PRO A 88 -34.14 6.31 5.34
CA PRO A 88 -32.95 5.47 5.39
C PRO A 88 -33.00 4.50 6.57
N GLN A 89 -32.38 3.33 6.41
CA GLN A 89 -32.40 2.28 7.41
C GLN A 89 -31.06 2.16 8.09
N SER A 90 -31.04 1.86 9.38
CA SER A 90 -29.79 1.58 10.08
C SER A 90 -29.01 0.46 9.40
N ALA A 91 -27.72 0.71 9.17
CA ALA A 91 -26.81 -0.19 8.48
C ALA A 91 -25.63 -0.61 9.34
N ILE A 92 -25.16 0.28 10.22
CA ILE A 92 -24.08 0.05 11.16
C ILE A 92 -24.53 0.51 12.56
N TRP A 93 -24.19 -0.28 13.58
CA TRP A 93 -24.49 -0.01 14.98
C TRP A 93 -23.23 -0.11 15.83
N ALA A 94 -23.09 0.85 16.74
CA ALA A 94 -22.01 0.92 17.72
C ALA A 94 -22.58 1.00 19.14
N VAL A 95 -21.77 0.62 20.13
CA VAL A 95 -22.13 0.76 21.55
C VAL A 95 -21.74 2.17 22.00
N SER A 96 -22.73 2.97 22.40
CA SER A 96 -22.51 4.30 22.95
C SER A 96 -22.03 4.26 24.41
N SER A 97 -21.60 5.42 24.92
CA SER A 97 -21.05 5.57 26.27
C SER A 97 -22.04 5.25 27.40
N ASP A 98 -23.34 5.29 27.11
CA ASP A 98 -24.44 4.86 27.99
C ASP A 98 -24.71 3.34 27.94
N GLY A 99 -23.99 2.60 27.09
CA GLY A 99 -24.14 1.16 26.91
C GLY A 99 -25.31 0.75 26.02
N GLU A 100 -25.94 1.66 25.27
CA GLU A 100 -26.93 1.29 24.26
C GLU A 100 -26.27 1.04 22.90
N PHE A 101 -26.85 0.15 22.09
CA PHE A 101 -26.52 0.12 20.67
C PHE A 101 -27.24 1.26 19.97
N ARG A 102 -26.50 2.12 19.29
CA ARG A 102 -27.05 3.21 18.47
C ARG A 102 -26.61 3.03 17.02
N PRO A 103 -27.48 3.33 16.05
CA PRO A 103 -27.06 3.37 14.66
C PRO A 103 -26.05 4.50 14.45
N THR A 104 -25.05 4.25 13.62
CA THR A 104 -24.01 5.23 13.25
C THR A 104 -24.07 5.55 11.77
N GLU A 105 -24.42 4.56 10.94
CA GLU A 105 -24.59 4.73 9.50
C GLU A 105 -25.89 4.12 9.02
N PHE A 106 -26.40 4.66 7.93
CA PHE A 106 -27.66 4.28 7.32
C PHE A 106 -27.46 3.85 5.87
N TYR A 107 -28.36 3.01 5.39
CA TYR A 107 -28.42 2.54 4.03
C TYR A 107 -29.79 2.89 3.44
N PHE A 108 -29.79 3.49 2.25
CA PHE A 108 -31.01 3.76 1.52
C PHE A 108 -31.20 2.71 0.41
N SER A 109 -32.31 1.97 0.45
CA SER A 109 -32.75 1.14 -0.67
C SER A 109 -34.27 1.01 -0.70
N GLU A 110 -34.82 0.74 -1.89
CA GLU A 110 -36.26 0.46 -2.03
C GLU A 110 -36.63 -0.97 -1.62
N GLY A 111 -35.66 -1.89 -1.60
CA GLY A 111 -35.86 -3.33 -1.46
C GLY A 111 -34.94 -3.98 -0.43
N LYS A 112 -35.58 -4.40 0.68
CA LYS A 112 -35.11 -5.22 1.82
C LYS A 112 -34.74 -4.44 3.07
N ASP A 113 -35.66 -4.50 4.02
CA ASP A 113 -35.50 -3.99 5.38
C ASP A 113 -34.87 -5.08 6.24
N LEU A 114 -33.85 -4.75 7.03
CA LEU A 114 -33.44 -5.63 8.13
C LEU A 114 -34.44 -5.45 9.25
N ASN A 115 -35.18 -6.51 9.59
CA ASN A 115 -36.09 -6.50 10.73
C ASN A 115 -35.34 -6.96 11.98
N ILE A 116 -35.25 -6.11 13.00
CA ILE A 116 -34.60 -6.44 14.27
C ILE A 116 -35.67 -6.91 15.24
N GLY A 117 -35.78 -8.23 15.42
CA GLY A 117 -36.69 -8.89 16.34
C GLY A 117 -36.03 -9.26 17.67
N GLU A 118 -36.70 -10.14 18.43
CA GLU A 118 -36.21 -10.59 19.74
C GLU A 118 -34.89 -11.36 19.67
N ASP A 119 -34.71 -12.18 18.62
CA ASP A 119 -33.49 -12.97 18.43
C ASP A 119 -32.29 -12.07 18.12
N GLU A 120 -32.46 -11.07 17.25
CA GLU A 120 -31.43 -10.08 16.93
C GLU A 120 -31.07 -9.25 18.15
N LEU A 121 -32.05 -8.77 18.92
CA LEU A 121 -31.80 -8.03 20.17
C LEU A 121 -31.07 -8.90 21.21
N GLY A 122 -31.42 -10.19 21.27
CA GLY A 122 -30.73 -11.17 22.10
C GLY A 122 -29.26 -11.36 21.68
N PHE A 123 -29.00 -11.43 20.38
CA PHE A 123 -27.66 -11.50 19.81
C PHE A 123 -26.85 -10.23 20.10
N MET A 124 -27.41 -9.05 19.81
CA MET A 124 -26.75 -7.76 20.07
C MET A 124 -26.33 -7.64 21.54
N LYS A 125 -27.19 -8.06 22.47
CA LYS A 125 -26.85 -8.07 23.90
C LYS A 125 -25.64 -8.94 24.21
N ARG A 126 -25.61 -10.18 23.71
CA ARG A 126 -24.47 -11.09 23.92
C ARG A 126 -23.21 -10.59 23.22
N PHE A 127 -23.35 -9.96 22.06
CA PHE A 127 -22.24 -9.34 21.34
C PHE A 127 -21.65 -8.18 22.15
N GLN A 128 -22.48 -7.35 22.78
CA GLN A 128 -22.02 -6.29 23.69
C GLN A 128 -21.18 -6.86 24.85
N GLU A 129 -21.69 -7.92 25.50
CA GLU A 129 -21.00 -8.61 26.60
C GLU A 129 -19.62 -9.13 26.13
N LEU A 130 -19.56 -9.71 24.93
CA LEU A 130 -18.32 -10.18 24.30
C LEU A 130 -17.33 -9.04 24.00
N LEU A 131 -17.81 -7.91 23.50
CA LEU A 131 -16.98 -6.72 23.27
C LEU A 131 -16.36 -6.21 24.58
N HIS A 132 -17.13 -6.22 25.67
CA HIS A 132 -16.65 -5.83 27.00
C HIS A 132 -15.62 -6.82 27.56
N GLU A 133 -15.84 -8.13 27.42
CA GLU A 133 -14.91 -9.16 27.87
C GLU A 133 -13.53 -9.00 27.23
N HIS A 134 -13.49 -8.63 25.95
CA HIS A 134 -12.25 -8.42 25.21
C HIS A 134 -11.72 -6.97 25.26
N ASN A 135 -12.41 -6.05 25.95
CA ASN A 135 -12.06 -4.63 26.03
C ASN A 135 -11.95 -3.92 24.67
N VAL A 136 -12.86 -4.22 23.74
CA VAL A 136 -12.85 -3.71 22.35
C VAL A 136 -14.18 -3.04 21.94
N THR A 137 -14.96 -2.61 22.92
CA THR A 137 -16.29 -1.97 22.73
C THR A 137 -16.27 -0.74 21.81
N GLN A 138 -15.15 -0.01 21.76
CA GLN A 138 -15.02 1.20 20.92
C GLN A 138 -14.38 0.93 19.55
N SER A 139 -13.98 -0.32 19.28
CA SER A 139 -13.25 -0.69 18.06
C SER A 139 -14.13 -1.48 17.08
N PHE A 140 -15.09 -2.24 17.59
CA PHE A 140 -15.95 -3.11 16.80
C PHE A 140 -17.43 -2.82 17.02
N GLY A 141 -18.19 -2.95 15.94
CA GLY A 141 -19.65 -2.85 15.93
C GLY A 141 -20.27 -3.89 15.03
N LEU A 142 -21.57 -3.76 14.80
CA LEU A 142 -22.32 -4.60 13.88
C LEU A 142 -22.61 -3.82 12.61
N CYS A 143 -22.53 -4.48 11.47
CA CYS A 143 -23.10 -4.00 10.22
C CYS A 143 -24.15 -4.99 9.70
N ARG A 144 -24.95 -4.57 8.72
CA ARG A 144 -25.79 -5.50 7.97
C ARG A 144 -24.90 -6.53 7.27
N TYR A 145 -25.39 -7.77 7.18
CA TYR A 145 -24.69 -8.82 6.44
C TYR A 145 -24.43 -8.37 4.99
N PRO A 146 -23.16 -8.31 4.54
CA PRO A 146 -22.81 -7.69 3.26
C PRO A 146 -23.04 -8.61 2.04
N GLY A 147 -23.43 -9.86 2.24
CA GLY A 147 -23.63 -10.86 1.18
C GLY A 147 -22.52 -11.91 1.11
N ASP A 148 -22.82 -13.05 0.48
CA ASP A 148 -21.88 -14.17 0.30
C ASP A 148 -20.76 -13.83 -0.70
N ASP A 149 -20.99 -12.87 -1.59
CA ASP A 149 -20.06 -12.39 -2.63
C ASP A 149 -19.22 -11.20 -2.18
N PHE A 150 -19.27 -10.85 -0.89
CA PHE A 150 -18.48 -9.79 -0.31
C PHE A 150 -16.99 -10.18 -0.23
N ASN A 151 -16.16 -9.49 -1.03
CA ASN A 151 -14.72 -9.70 -1.08
C ASN A 151 -13.94 -8.57 -0.37
N GLY A 152 -14.60 -7.78 0.48
CA GLY A 152 -14.07 -6.54 1.04
C GLY A 152 -14.43 -5.31 0.21
N LEU A 153 -14.14 -4.13 0.76
CA LEU A 153 -14.29 -2.82 0.11
C LEU A 153 -13.01 -2.01 0.31
N CYS A 154 -12.73 -1.13 -0.63
CA CYS A 154 -11.72 -0.08 -0.50
C CYS A 154 -12.45 1.26 -0.43
N GLU A 155 -12.20 2.00 0.64
CA GLU A 155 -12.93 3.23 0.93
C GLU A 155 -12.09 4.45 0.52
N ILE A 156 -12.73 5.40 -0.15
CA ILE A 156 -12.12 6.67 -0.53
C ILE A 156 -13.04 7.80 -0.13
N THR A 157 -12.54 8.71 0.70
CA THR A 157 -13.26 9.91 1.08
C THR A 157 -12.78 11.12 0.27
N HIS A 158 -13.69 11.80 -0.42
CA HIS A 158 -13.42 13.07 -1.09
C HIS A 158 -14.41 14.13 -0.64
N GLY A 159 -13.94 15.11 0.14
CA GLY A 159 -14.81 16.12 0.75
C GLY A 159 -15.81 15.48 1.72
N ARG A 160 -17.10 15.60 1.42
CA ARG A 160 -18.20 15.04 2.23
C ARG A 160 -18.87 13.82 1.58
N ALA A 161 -18.12 13.07 0.78
CA ALA A 161 -18.57 11.83 0.17
C ALA A 161 -17.53 10.74 0.41
N ASN A 162 -17.98 9.59 0.91
CA ASN A 162 -17.18 8.37 1.00
C ASN A 162 -17.65 7.38 -0.07
N ILE A 163 -16.71 6.79 -0.81
CA ILE A 163 -16.98 5.89 -1.92
C ILE A 163 -16.41 4.52 -1.57
N ASN A 164 -17.29 3.52 -1.55
CA ASN A 164 -16.97 2.12 -1.34
C ASN A 164 -16.72 1.43 -2.68
N LEU A 165 -15.45 1.24 -3.01
CA LEU A 165 -15.03 0.55 -4.22
C LEU A 165 -14.88 -0.94 -3.96
N LYS A 166 -15.25 -1.77 -4.95
CA LYS A 166 -14.83 -3.18 -4.91
C LYS A 166 -13.31 -3.25 -5.06
N PRO A 167 -12.62 -4.24 -4.47
CA PRO A 167 -11.17 -4.37 -4.57
C PRO A 167 -10.65 -4.34 -6.02
N ASN A 168 -11.41 -4.90 -6.97
CA ASN A 168 -11.05 -4.88 -8.39
C ASN A 168 -11.14 -3.47 -9.03
N ASP A 169 -12.10 -2.65 -8.58
CA ASP A 169 -12.28 -1.27 -9.05
C ASP A 169 -11.24 -0.35 -8.39
N ALA A 170 -10.88 -0.66 -7.15
CA ALA A 170 -9.81 0.00 -6.43
C ALA A 170 -8.44 -0.23 -7.06
N ILE A 171 -8.17 -1.35 -7.74
CA ILE A 171 -6.92 -1.53 -8.49
C ILE A 171 -6.80 -0.46 -9.59
N HIS A 172 -7.89 -0.15 -10.30
CA HIS A 172 -7.89 0.89 -11.34
C HIS A 172 -7.81 2.30 -10.74
N ILE A 173 -8.49 2.56 -9.62
CA ILE A 173 -8.49 3.87 -8.97
C ILE A 173 -7.22 4.13 -8.16
N HIS A 174 -6.59 3.11 -7.56
CA HIS A 174 -5.25 3.23 -6.99
C HIS A 174 -4.24 3.54 -8.10
N ILE A 175 -4.44 3.02 -9.31
CA ILE A 175 -3.64 3.38 -10.50
C ILE A 175 -3.98 4.79 -11.04
N GLU A 176 -5.22 5.28 -10.92
CA GLU A 176 -5.67 6.60 -11.45
C GLU A 176 -5.55 7.78 -10.46
N ILE A 177 -5.76 7.57 -9.16
CA ILE A 177 -5.55 8.60 -8.10
C ILE A 177 -4.07 8.75 -7.78
N MET A 178 -3.27 7.70 -7.93
CA MET A 178 -1.79 7.79 -7.85
C MET A 178 -1.16 8.33 -9.14
N GLN A 179 -1.97 8.63 -10.16
CA GLN A 179 -1.51 9.19 -11.44
C GLN A 179 -1.38 10.73 -11.45
N GLN A 180 -1.64 11.44 -10.36
CA GLN A 180 -1.42 12.90 -10.33
C GLN A 180 -0.04 13.29 -9.77
N GLN A 181 1.03 12.78 -10.38
CA GLN A 181 2.17 13.62 -10.70
C GLN A 181 2.12 13.86 -12.21
N SER A 182 1.71 15.06 -12.62
CA SER A 182 1.54 15.40 -14.03
C SER A 182 2.90 15.53 -14.69
N PHE A 183 3.30 14.50 -15.44
CA PHE A 183 4.41 14.60 -16.38
C PHE A 183 3.90 14.31 -17.79
N TYR A 184 4.56 14.88 -18.80
CA TYR A 184 4.07 14.83 -20.18
C TYR A 184 4.53 13.54 -20.86
N GLU A 185 3.73 12.48 -20.74
CA GLU A 185 4.07 11.18 -21.34
C GLU A 185 4.26 11.24 -22.86
N ASN A 186 3.48 12.10 -23.52
CA ASN A 186 3.53 12.30 -24.96
C ASN A 186 4.85 12.93 -25.45
N THR A 187 5.64 13.53 -24.56
CA THR A 187 6.94 14.13 -24.90
C THR A 187 8.12 13.21 -24.56
N ILE A 188 7.89 12.01 -24.01
CA ILE A 188 8.95 11.05 -23.69
C ILE A 188 9.87 10.78 -24.89
N PRO A 189 9.37 10.50 -26.12
CA PRO A 189 10.24 10.34 -27.27
C PRO A 189 11.18 11.52 -27.52
N ILE A 190 10.68 12.74 -27.32
CA ILE A 190 11.46 13.98 -27.52
C ILE A 190 12.55 14.08 -26.45
N ALA A 191 12.22 13.85 -25.18
CA ALA A 191 13.20 13.87 -24.09
C ALA A 191 14.30 12.82 -24.30
N ILE A 192 13.93 11.60 -24.71
CA ILE A 192 14.88 10.52 -24.95
C ILE A 192 15.79 10.80 -26.15
N SER A 193 15.27 11.44 -27.21
CA SER A 193 16.10 11.83 -28.35
C SER A 193 17.30 12.70 -27.93
N GLN A 194 17.15 13.54 -26.89
CA GLN A 194 18.25 14.39 -26.41
C GLN A 194 19.36 13.61 -25.71
N LEU A 195 19.10 12.38 -25.26
CA LEU A 195 20.09 11.52 -24.61
C LEU A 195 20.94 10.72 -25.61
N ARG A 196 20.47 10.55 -26.86
CA ARG A 196 21.25 9.91 -27.92
C ARG A 196 22.14 10.91 -28.66
N SER A 197 23.28 10.43 -29.11
CA SER A 197 24.21 11.22 -29.92
C SER A 197 23.65 11.59 -31.30
N ASP A 198 22.81 10.72 -31.88
CA ASP A 198 22.18 10.90 -33.20
C ASP A 198 20.88 11.73 -33.15
N LYS A 199 20.38 12.03 -31.95
CA LYS A 199 19.09 12.70 -31.71
C LYS A 199 17.89 12.04 -32.38
N GLU A 200 17.96 10.74 -32.62
CA GLU A 200 16.85 10.00 -33.18
C GLU A 200 15.65 9.99 -32.21
N ILE A 201 14.45 10.25 -32.73
CA ILE A 201 13.22 10.19 -31.95
C ILE A 201 12.71 8.74 -31.98
N PRO A 202 12.65 8.04 -30.83
CA PRO A 202 12.17 6.68 -30.80
C PRO A 202 10.65 6.62 -30.93
N THR A 203 10.16 5.42 -31.25
CA THR A 203 8.74 5.09 -31.18
C THR A 203 8.36 4.65 -29.77
N PHE A 204 7.32 5.27 -29.22
CA PHE A 204 6.68 4.78 -28.00
C PHE A 204 5.95 3.47 -28.30
N ARG A 205 6.15 2.43 -27.47
CA ARG A 205 5.53 1.11 -27.66
C ARG A 205 4.48 0.81 -26.61
N GLN A 206 4.85 0.91 -25.34
CA GLN A 206 4.04 0.52 -24.19
C GLN A 206 4.66 1.07 -22.91
N TYR A 207 3.88 1.13 -21.83
CA TYR A 207 4.36 1.43 -20.50
C TYR A 207 3.99 0.32 -19.51
N PHE A 208 4.68 0.31 -18.37
CA PHE A 208 4.46 -0.61 -17.26
C PHE A 208 4.45 0.18 -15.97
N ASP A 209 3.48 -0.10 -15.11
CA ASP A 209 3.43 0.47 -13.78
C ASP A 209 4.08 -0.49 -12.78
N GLY A 210 5.21 -0.07 -12.21
CA GLY A 210 5.80 -0.70 -11.04
C GLY A 210 5.36 0.01 -9.77
N GLY A 211 5.63 -0.61 -8.61
CA GLY A 211 5.26 -0.04 -7.31
C GLY A 211 6.00 1.26 -6.90
N GLN A 212 7.03 1.69 -7.67
CA GLN A 212 7.78 2.92 -7.41
C GLN A 212 8.00 3.79 -8.65
N CYS A 213 7.82 3.26 -9.86
CA CYS A 213 8.08 3.96 -11.13
C CYS A 213 7.12 3.51 -12.23
N ARG A 214 6.82 4.41 -13.17
CA ARG A 214 6.29 4.10 -14.48
C ARG A 214 7.47 3.89 -15.43
N VAL A 215 7.46 2.77 -16.15
CA VAL A 215 8.53 2.37 -17.07
C VAL A 215 8.00 2.37 -18.49
N PHE A 216 8.53 3.24 -19.33
CA PHE A 216 8.16 3.33 -20.75
C PHE A 216 9.17 2.58 -21.60
N LYS A 217 8.68 1.72 -22.50
CA LYS A 217 9.50 1.10 -23.52
C LYS A 217 9.48 1.97 -24.77
N VAL A 218 10.66 2.40 -25.18
CA VAL A 218 10.89 3.15 -26.43
C VAL A 218 11.81 2.36 -27.35
N THR A 219 11.55 2.41 -28.66
CA THR A 219 12.30 1.65 -29.67
C THR A 219 12.73 2.55 -30.82
N PHE A 220 14.02 2.53 -31.14
CA PHE A 220 14.63 3.28 -32.24
C PHE A 220 14.54 2.50 -33.55
N ALA A 221 14.76 3.16 -34.68
CA ALA A 221 14.71 2.58 -36.02
C ALA A 221 15.82 1.55 -36.26
N ASP A 222 16.95 1.66 -35.55
CA ASP A 222 18.03 0.67 -35.55
C ASP A 222 17.66 -0.63 -34.79
N GLY A 223 16.49 -0.66 -34.13
CA GLY A 223 15.99 -1.79 -33.36
C GLY A 223 16.42 -1.81 -31.90
N GLU A 224 17.30 -0.90 -31.46
CA GLU A 224 17.63 -0.74 -30.05
C GLU A 224 16.38 -0.29 -29.28
N SER A 225 16.23 -0.79 -28.05
CA SER A 225 15.13 -0.40 -27.16
C SER A 225 15.66 0.02 -25.81
N TRP A 226 15.08 1.07 -25.26
CA TRP A 226 15.40 1.58 -23.93
C TRP A 226 14.17 1.51 -23.01
N ALA A 227 14.45 1.38 -21.70
CA ALA A 227 13.48 1.51 -20.62
C ALA A 227 13.64 2.88 -19.97
N VAL A 228 12.60 3.72 -20.04
CA VAL A 228 12.58 5.05 -19.41
C VAL A 228 11.83 4.94 -18.10
N ARG A 229 12.51 5.14 -16.97
CA ARG A 229 11.92 5.05 -15.64
C ARG A 229 11.63 6.46 -15.12
N VAL A 230 10.35 6.71 -14.83
CA VAL A 230 9.84 7.94 -14.22
C VAL A 230 9.27 7.57 -12.84
N PRO A 231 9.76 8.13 -11.73
CA PRO A 231 9.21 7.86 -10.39
C PRO A 231 7.73 8.22 -10.31
N LEU A 232 6.93 7.35 -9.66
CA LEU A 232 5.49 7.57 -9.43
C LEU A 232 5.18 7.88 -7.95
N PHE A 233 5.89 7.25 -7.01
CA PHE A 233 5.49 7.19 -5.60
C PHE A 233 6.42 8.00 -4.70
N VAL A 234 6.40 9.31 -4.88
CA VAL A 234 7.10 10.26 -4.02
C VAL A 234 6.09 11.26 -3.46
N HIS A 235 5.04 10.73 -2.81
CA HIS A 235 4.05 11.55 -2.12
C HIS A 235 4.76 12.43 -1.08
N HIS A 236 4.52 13.74 -1.14
CA HIS A 236 5.10 14.76 -0.25
C HIS A 236 6.64 14.90 -0.28
N ALA A 237 7.33 14.20 -1.17
CA ALA A 237 8.78 14.36 -1.31
C ALA A 237 9.12 15.68 -2.01
N SER A 238 10.13 16.39 -1.50
CA SER A 238 10.65 17.57 -2.17
C SER A 238 11.24 17.21 -3.54
N GLN A 239 11.32 18.18 -4.46
CA GLN A 239 12.02 18.01 -5.74
C GLN A 239 13.45 17.47 -5.55
N ASP A 240 14.17 17.98 -4.55
CA ASP A 240 15.51 17.51 -4.19
C ASP A 240 15.52 16.02 -3.79
N THR A 241 14.49 15.57 -3.07
CA THR A 241 14.37 14.16 -2.67
C THR A 241 14.21 13.26 -3.91
N VAL A 242 13.36 13.65 -4.86
CA VAL A 242 13.17 12.92 -6.12
C VAL A 242 14.48 12.84 -6.91
N ILE A 243 15.18 13.96 -7.02
CA ILE A 243 16.48 14.04 -7.70
C ILE A 243 17.51 13.13 -7.03
N GLN A 244 17.64 13.18 -5.70
CA GLN A 244 18.58 12.35 -4.95
C GLN A 244 18.30 10.85 -5.09
N LEU A 245 17.03 10.45 -5.14
CA LEU A 245 16.65 9.04 -5.36
C LEU A 245 17.14 8.55 -6.72
N LEU A 246 16.84 9.28 -7.80
CA LEU A 246 17.29 8.92 -9.14
C LEU A 246 18.81 9.02 -9.32
N GLU A 247 19.44 10.00 -8.68
CA GLU A 247 20.91 10.13 -8.69
C GLU A 247 21.56 8.93 -8.00
N SER A 248 21.02 8.49 -6.87
CA SER A 248 21.50 7.29 -6.16
C SER A 248 21.32 6.02 -6.99
N GLU A 249 20.16 5.84 -7.64
CA GLU A 249 19.90 4.70 -8.52
C GLU A 249 20.86 4.71 -9.73
N ALA A 250 21.01 5.85 -10.38
CA ALA A 250 21.93 6.01 -11.51
C ALA A 250 23.38 5.70 -11.12
N HIS A 251 23.83 6.16 -9.95
CA HIS A 251 25.17 5.88 -9.45
C HIS A 251 25.42 4.39 -9.22
N ILE A 252 24.44 3.68 -8.64
CA ILE A 252 24.53 2.23 -8.46
C ILE A 252 24.64 1.52 -9.82
N LEU A 253 23.84 1.91 -10.80
CA LEU A 253 23.87 1.30 -12.14
C LEU A 253 25.19 1.55 -12.87
N GLU A 254 25.74 2.76 -12.76
CA GLU A 254 27.09 3.10 -13.28
C GLU A 254 28.17 2.25 -12.60
N GLU A 255 28.07 2.07 -11.27
CA GLU A 255 29.00 1.22 -10.52
C GLU A 255 28.89 -0.25 -10.95
N LEU A 256 27.68 -0.78 -11.09
CA LEU A 256 27.46 -2.16 -11.55
C LEU A 256 28.04 -2.40 -12.95
N GLU A 257 27.86 -1.45 -13.88
CA GLU A 257 28.47 -1.53 -15.20
C GLU A 257 30.00 -1.49 -15.13
N PHE A 258 30.57 -0.58 -14.31
CA PHE A 258 32.01 -0.48 -14.10
C PHE A 258 32.61 -1.77 -13.51
N LYS A 259 31.90 -2.42 -12.59
CA LYS A 259 32.28 -3.72 -11.99
C LYS A 259 32.01 -4.91 -12.92
N GLY A 260 31.44 -4.68 -14.10
CA GLY A 260 31.17 -5.72 -15.10
C GLY A 260 30.01 -6.65 -14.74
N PHE A 261 29.06 -6.20 -13.91
CA PHE A 261 27.90 -6.98 -13.54
C PHE A 261 26.90 -7.08 -14.70
N SER A 262 26.84 -8.25 -15.34
CA SER A 262 26.18 -8.40 -16.65
C SER A 262 24.65 -8.50 -16.63
N TRP A 263 24.03 -8.75 -15.47
CA TRP A 263 22.57 -8.93 -15.36
C TRP A 263 21.82 -7.62 -15.08
N ALA A 264 22.51 -6.55 -14.69
CA ALA A 264 21.86 -5.25 -14.51
C ALA A 264 21.65 -4.55 -15.85
N ALA A 265 20.57 -3.77 -15.93
CA ALA A 265 20.39 -2.82 -17.03
C ALA A 265 21.47 -1.74 -16.96
N ARG A 266 21.92 -1.26 -18.12
CA ARG A 266 22.96 -0.23 -18.22
C ARG A 266 22.33 1.14 -18.35
N LEU A 267 22.91 2.13 -17.68
CA LEU A 267 22.47 3.52 -17.78
C LEU A 267 22.84 4.08 -19.16
N ARG A 268 21.85 4.58 -19.90
CA ARG A 268 22.03 5.25 -21.19
C ARG A 268 22.03 6.76 -21.07
N GLY A 269 21.31 7.28 -20.09
CA GLY A 269 21.30 8.70 -19.76
C GLY A 269 20.29 9.00 -18.65
N ARG A 270 20.27 10.25 -18.22
CA ARG A 270 19.39 10.73 -17.15
C ARG A 270 19.07 12.20 -17.33
N SER A 271 17.89 12.61 -16.85
CA SER A 271 17.53 14.01 -16.65
C SER A 271 17.17 14.17 -15.18
N LEU A 272 18.01 14.89 -14.42
CA LEU A 272 17.84 15.11 -12.97
C LEU A 272 17.28 16.51 -12.69
N THR A 273 16.33 16.95 -13.51
CA THR A 273 15.70 18.28 -13.42
C THR A 273 14.24 18.17 -13.83
N PHE A 274 13.41 19.06 -13.31
CA PHE A 274 12.02 19.26 -13.76
C PHE A 274 11.97 20.14 -15.02
N ASP A 275 13.03 20.87 -15.33
CA ASP A 275 13.14 21.65 -16.57
C ASP A 275 13.61 20.77 -17.73
N ASN A 276 12.71 19.88 -18.19
CA ASN A 276 12.92 19.05 -19.35
C ASN A 276 11.58 18.80 -20.07
N ALA A 277 11.60 18.18 -21.26
CA ALA A 277 10.39 18.04 -22.07
C ALA A 277 9.26 17.23 -21.40
N ILE A 278 9.58 16.30 -20.50
CA ILE A 278 8.60 15.52 -19.72
C ILE A 278 8.13 16.30 -18.48
N GLU A 279 8.81 17.39 -18.12
CA GLU A 279 8.64 18.19 -16.89
C GLU A 279 8.87 17.40 -15.59
N TYR A 280 9.66 16.32 -15.67
CA TYR A 280 9.92 15.46 -14.51
C TYR A 280 11.26 14.73 -14.63
N PRO A 281 12.00 14.51 -13.52
CA PRO A 281 13.24 13.74 -13.53
C PRO A 281 13.06 12.27 -13.97
N PHE A 282 14.01 11.73 -14.72
CA PHE A 282 13.96 10.34 -15.19
C PHE A 282 15.34 9.76 -15.48
N ILE A 283 15.41 8.43 -15.56
CA ILE A 283 16.59 7.70 -16.06
C ILE A 283 16.21 6.82 -17.26
N ALA A 284 17.12 6.67 -18.20
CA ALA A 284 16.96 5.81 -19.38
C ALA A 284 17.98 4.67 -19.33
N LEU A 285 17.50 3.44 -19.44
CA LEU A 285 18.28 2.22 -19.30
C LEU A 285 18.19 1.35 -20.56
N THR A 286 19.14 0.42 -20.75
CA THR A 286 18.98 -0.64 -21.76
C THR A 286 17.74 -1.48 -21.48
N TRP A 287 16.98 -1.81 -22.52
CA TRP A 287 15.87 -2.75 -22.39
C TRP A 287 16.38 -4.18 -22.22
N ILE A 288 15.99 -4.85 -21.13
CA ILE A 288 16.24 -6.28 -20.93
C ILE A 288 15.04 -7.06 -21.50
N PRO A 289 15.23 -7.93 -22.51
CA PRO A 289 14.15 -8.75 -23.03
C PRO A 289 13.79 -9.85 -22.03
N GLY A 290 12.50 -10.04 -21.80
CA GLY A 290 11.99 -11.10 -20.94
C GLY A 290 10.56 -10.83 -20.51
N SER A 291 10.02 -11.75 -19.72
CA SER A 291 8.77 -11.59 -18.98
C SER A 291 9.04 -11.70 -17.50
N GLN A 292 8.25 -10.98 -16.70
CA GLN A 292 8.31 -11.05 -15.25
C GLN A 292 8.04 -12.50 -14.78
N LEU A 293 8.83 -12.95 -13.80
CA LEU A 293 8.67 -14.29 -13.23
C LEU A 293 7.34 -14.40 -12.48
N SER A 294 6.51 -15.35 -12.89
CA SER A 294 5.34 -15.79 -12.13
C SER A 294 5.73 -16.87 -11.13
N TRP A 295 5.30 -16.72 -9.88
CA TRP A 295 5.59 -17.67 -8.80
C TRP A 295 4.36 -17.87 -7.93
N SER A 296 3.99 -19.13 -7.74
CA SER A 296 2.83 -19.62 -6.97
C SER A 296 3.14 -21.01 -6.41
N ASP A 297 2.19 -21.64 -5.73
CA ASP A 297 2.34 -23.00 -5.23
C ASP A 297 2.38 -24.05 -6.33
N GLU A 298 1.81 -23.76 -7.52
CA GLU A 298 1.74 -24.67 -8.65
C GLU A 298 2.71 -24.32 -9.79
N ILE A 299 3.06 -23.04 -9.95
CA ILE A 299 3.86 -22.53 -11.08
C ILE A 299 5.05 -21.72 -10.54
N PRO A 300 6.29 -21.98 -11.00
CA PRO A 300 6.68 -22.98 -12.00
C PRO A 300 6.82 -24.38 -11.37
N THR A 301 6.99 -25.42 -12.21
CA THR A 301 7.20 -26.79 -11.75
C THR A 301 8.46 -26.90 -10.88
N ARG A 302 8.57 -27.93 -10.02
CA ARG A 302 9.73 -28.09 -9.12
C ARG A 302 11.08 -28.07 -9.85
N THR A 303 11.18 -28.71 -11.02
CA THR A 303 12.40 -28.71 -11.83
C THR A 303 12.77 -27.30 -12.30
N LEU A 304 11.78 -26.52 -12.76
CA LEU A 304 11.99 -25.13 -13.17
C LEU A 304 12.31 -24.23 -11.97
N ARG A 305 11.67 -24.42 -10.82
CA ARG A 305 12.03 -23.71 -9.57
C ARG A 305 13.49 -23.92 -9.22
N ASN A 306 13.97 -25.16 -9.24
CA ASN A 306 15.37 -25.47 -8.94
C ASN A 306 16.31 -24.77 -9.92
N LYS A 307 15.98 -24.75 -11.21
CA LYS A 307 16.75 -24.04 -12.24
C LYS A 307 16.82 -22.54 -11.95
N ILE A 308 15.66 -21.91 -11.71
CA ILE A 308 15.56 -20.47 -11.47
C ILE A 308 16.29 -20.09 -10.18
N LEU A 309 16.05 -20.81 -9.08
CA LEU A 309 16.72 -20.57 -7.80
C LEU A 309 18.23 -20.74 -7.91
N TYR A 310 18.71 -21.71 -8.69
CA TYR A 310 20.14 -21.85 -8.97
C TYR A 310 20.69 -20.63 -9.72
N GLN A 311 20.01 -20.14 -10.75
CA GLN A 311 20.44 -18.95 -11.49
C GLN A 311 20.41 -17.69 -10.61
N VAL A 312 19.39 -17.53 -9.78
CA VAL A 312 19.30 -16.44 -8.79
C VAL A 312 20.44 -16.51 -7.78
N ALA A 313 20.80 -17.70 -7.29
CA ALA A 313 21.94 -17.88 -6.40
C ALA A 313 23.25 -17.50 -7.09
N VAL A 314 23.46 -17.93 -8.33
CA VAL A 314 24.62 -17.55 -9.15
C VAL A 314 24.67 -16.02 -9.35
N LEU A 315 23.51 -15.39 -9.58
CA LEU A 315 23.39 -13.95 -9.71
C LEU A 315 23.85 -13.22 -8.46
N HIS A 316 23.31 -13.62 -7.30
CA HIS A 316 23.70 -13.06 -6.02
C HIS A 316 25.18 -13.24 -5.72
N THR A 317 25.71 -14.45 -5.93
CA THR A 317 27.14 -14.70 -5.71
C THR A 317 27.99 -13.82 -6.60
N SER A 318 27.66 -13.69 -7.89
CA SER A 318 28.45 -12.84 -8.77
C SER A 318 28.28 -11.34 -8.49
N LEU A 319 27.11 -10.88 -8.03
CA LEU A 319 26.92 -9.50 -7.56
C LEU A 319 27.81 -9.22 -6.35
N ILE A 320 27.79 -10.11 -5.35
CA ILE A 320 28.62 -9.99 -4.16
C ILE A 320 30.10 -10.00 -4.55
N GLU A 321 30.52 -10.97 -5.34
CA GLU A 321 31.93 -11.15 -5.71
C GLU A 321 32.50 -9.98 -6.53
N CYS A 322 31.71 -9.38 -7.45
CA CYS A 322 32.20 -8.26 -8.24
C CYS A 322 32.11 -6.91 -7.51
N THR A 323 31.22 -6.78 -6.52
CA THR A 323 31.04 -5.52 -5.77
C THR A 323 31.66 -5.54 -4.38
N LYS A 324 32.23 -6.66 -3.93
CA LYS A 324 32.82 -6.75 -2.59
C LYS A 324 33.94 -5.73 -2.40
N GLU A 325 33.88 -5.03 -1.28
CA GLU A 325 34.85 -4.03 -0.88
C GLU A 325 35.06 -4.03 0.63
N THR A 326 36.26 -3.61 1.05
CA THR A 326 36.60 -3.49 2.46
C THR A 326 36.21 -2.09 2.94
N ARG A 327 35.23 -1.99 3.83
CA ARG A 327 34.80 -0.71 4.44
C ARG A 327 34.97 -0.63 5.96
N GLY A 328 35.55 -1.67 6.56
CA GLY A 328 35.74 -1.82 8.01
C GLY A 328 34.50 -2.34 8.74
N SER A 329 34.47 -2.20 10.06
CA SER A 329 33.40 -2.71 10.94
C SER A 329 31.96 -2.37 10.51
N SER A 330 31.14 -3.40 10.39
CA SER A 330 29.68 -3.34 10.19
C SER A 330 28.98 -2.61 11.34
N LEU A 331 29.43 -2.81 12.58
CA LEU A 331 28.92 -2.15 13.77
C LEU A 331 29.11 -0.63 13.65
N LYS A 332 30.30 -0.18 13.25
CA LYS A 332 30.54 1.26 12.98
C LYS A 332 29.65 1.79 11.87
N HIS A 333 29.44 1.01 10.81
CA HIS A 333 28.60 1.40 9.69
C HIS A 333 27.14 1.62 10.12
N PHE A 334 26.52 0.63 10.75
CA PHE A 334 25.13 0.72 11.21
C PHE A 334 24.95 1.75 12.33
N THR A 335 25.93 1.86 13.24
CA THR A 335 25.96 2.93 14.27
C THR A 335 25.88 4.30 13.62
N ARG A 336 26.69 4.55 12.58
CA ARG A 336 26.69 5.83 11.84
C ARG A 336 25.36 6.07 11.13
N ILE A 337 24.74 5.04 10.54
CA ILE A 337 23.41 5.16 9.92
C ILE A 337 22.38 5.61 10.95
N ILE A 338 22.33 4.95 12.11
CA ILE A 338 21.37 5.28 13.18
C ILE A 338 21.63 6.69 13.69
N GLN A 339 22.88 7.10 13.91
CA GLN A 339 23.22 8.46 14.35
C GLN A 339 22.80 9.53 13.33
N ASN A 340 23.02 9.29 12.03
CA ASN A 340 22.56 10.18 10.97
C ASN A 340 21.02 10.26 10.93
N LYS A 341 20.34 9.13 11.16
CA LYS A 341 18.88 9.07 11.26
C LYS A 341 18.38 9.87 12.45
N THR A 342 18.98 9.73 13.63
CA THR A 342 18.67 10.54 14.83
C THR A 342 18.83 12.04 14.54
N ARG A 343 19.89 12.45 13.84
CA ARG A 343 20.07 13.85 13.44
C ARG A 343 18.91 14.33 12.57
N ARG A 344 18.53 13.57 11.55
CA ARG A 344 17.43 13.91 10.64
C ARG A 344 16.07 13.98 11.35
N VAL A 345 15.84 13.11 12.34
CA VAL A 345 14.65 13.18 13.21
C VAL A 345 14.63 14.49 14.01
N ARG A 346 15.75 14.86 14.65
CA ARG A 346 15.87 16.13 15.40
C ARG A 346 15.69 17.38 14.54
N GLU A 347 16.10 17.29 13.28
CA GLU A 347 15.94 18.36 12.29
C GLU A 347 14.51 18.41 11.70
N GLY A 348 13.61 17.50 12.10
CA GLY A 348 12.23 17.45 11.61
C GLY A 348 12.07 16.89 10.19
N VAL A 349 13.12 16.25 9.64
CA VAL A 349 13.15 15.71 8.27
C VAL A 349 12.49 14.32 8.18
N LEU A 350 12.30 13.65 9.32
CA LEU A 350 11.69 12.32 9.41
C LEU A 350 10.56 12.33 10.45
N PRO A 351 9.39 12.91 10.13
CA PRO A 351 8.31 13.12 11.09
C PRO A 351 7.65 11.81 11.58
N GLU A 352 7.76 10.74 10.80
CA GLU A 352 7.18 9.42 11.14
C GLU A 352 8.06 8.59 12.10
N ILE A 353 9.25 9.08 12.44
CA ILE A 353 10.21 8.34 13.26
C ILE A 353 10.59 9.20 14.46
N THR A 354 10.56 8.62 15.65
CA THR A 354 10.91 9.29 16.89
C THR A 354 12.38 9.12 17.25
N GLU A 355 12.89 9.96 18.16
CA GLU A 355 14.23 9.74 18.73
C GLU A 355 14.29 8.43 19.52
N GLN A 356 13.18 8.02 20.13
CA GLN A 356 13.08 6.76 20.87
C GLN A 356 13.29 5.57 19.94
N ASP A 357 12.68 5.57 18.75
CA ASP A 357 12.90 4.51 17.75
C ASP A 357 14.38 4.35 17.38
N CYS A 358 15.10 5.47 17.26
CA CYS A 358 16.54 5.44 16.99
C CYS A 358 17.35 4.90 18.17
N SER A 359 16.95 5.24 19.40
CA SER A 359 17.55 4.71 20.63
C SER A 359 17.36 3.20 20.72
N ASP A 360 16.14 2.73 20.44
CA ASP A 360 15.79 1.31 20.47
C ASP A 360 16.57 0.54 19.40
N GLN A 361 16.70 1.08 18.18
CA GLN A 361 17.56 0.52 17.14
C GLN A 361 19.03 0.40 17.56
N MET A 362 19.55 1.40 18.28
CA MET A 362 20.92 1.36 18.79
C MET A 362 21.09 0.26 19.86
N ASN A 363 20.11 0.12 20.75
CA ASN A 363 20.16 -0.85 21.86
C ASN A 363 20.09 -2.31 21.39
N ILE A 364 19.39 -2.59 20.28
CA ILE A 364 19.31 -3.95 19.72
C ILE A 364 20.49 -4.31 18.82
N LEU A 365 21.32 -3.33 18.42
CA LEU A 365 22.32 -3.52 17.37
C LEU A 365 23.32 -4.65 17.70
N SER A 366 23.77 -4.72 18.96
CA SER A 366 24.68 -5.78 19.41
C SER A 366 24.06 -7.18 19.41
N ASN A 367 22.72 -7.28 19.42
CA ASN A 367 22.01 -8.54 19.44
C ASN A 367 21.70 -9.06 18.03
N VAL A 368 21.67 -8.18 17.03
CA VAL A 368 21.33 -8.53 15.64
C VAL A 368 22.56 -8.64 14.73
N LEU A 369 23.66 -7.97 15.09
CA LEU A 369 24.93 -8.12 14.37
C LEU A 369 25.68 -9.35 14.85
N LEU A 370 26.06 -10.21 13.91
CA LEU A 370 26.90 -11.37 14.18
C LEU A 370 28.37 -10.92 14.29
N PRO A 371 29.05 -11.12 15.44
CA PRO A 371 30.42 -10.66 15.63
C PRO A 371 31.40 -11.21 14.59
N GLU A 372 31.19 -12.43 14.12
CA GLU A 372 31.97 -13.07 13.06
C GLU A 372 31.86 -12.40 11.69
N LEU A 373 30.83 -11.57 11.47
CA LEU A 373 30.62 -10.83 10.23
C LEU A 373 31.01 -9.35 10.35
N ASP A 374 31.54 -8.90 11.50
CA ASP A 374 31.77 -7.46 11.71
C ASP A 374 32.77 -6.88 10.70
N GLU A 375 33.83 -7.63 10.40
CA GLU A 375 34.86 -7.23 9.43
C GLU A 375 34.66 -7.94 8.07
N ALA A 376 33.47 -8.48 7.81
CA ALA A 376 33.16 -9.09 6.52
C ALA A 376 33.15 -8.01 5.41
N PRO A 377 33.46 -8.39 4.16
CA PRO A 377 33.37 -7.46 3.03
C PRO A 377 31.95 -6.92 2.85
N PHE A 378 31.86 -5.63 2.50
CA PHE A 378 30.62 -5.01 2.06
C PHE A 378 30.40 -5.35 0.60
N ALA A 379 29.16 -5.58 0.20
CA ALA A 379 28.81 -5.74 -1.19
C ALA A 379 27.48 -5.04 -1.47
N ILE A 380 27.23 -4.70 -2.73
CA ILE A 380 25.93 -4.22 -3.16
C ILE A 380 24.95 -5.39 -3.06
N ALA A 381 23.76 -5.11 -2.52
CA ALA A 381 22.64 -6.03 -2.50
C ALA A 381 21.45 -5.40 -3.23
N HIS A 382 20.64 -6.22 -3.91
CA HIS A 382 19.44 -5.73 -4.59
C HIS A 382 18.40 -5.17 -3.60
N GLY A 383 18.34 -5.69 -2.38
CA GLY A 383 17.45 -5.18 -1.31
C GLY A 383 15.96 -5.49 -1.46
N ASP A 384 15.49 -5.84 -2.66
CA ASP A 384 14.09 -6.16 -2.98
C ASP A 384 14.01 -7.25 -4.07
N LEU A 385 14.60 -8.42 -3.81
CA LEU A 385 14.51 -9.51 -4.77
C LEU A 385 13.20 -10.27 -4.58
N SER A 386 12.25 -10.01 -5.47
CA SER A 386 10.97 -10.73 -5.56
C SER A 386 10.76 -11.27 -6.97
N PRO A 387 9.85 -12.23 -7.19
CA PRO A 387 9.49 -12.69 -8.54
C PRO A 387 9.11 -11.54 -9.48
N ARG A 388 8.60 -10.42 -8.93
CA ARG A 388 8.23 -9.25 -9.73
C ARG A 388 9.42 -8.48 -10.29
N ASN A 389 10.59 -8.63 -9.68
CA ASN A 389 11.83 -7.96 -10.08
C ASN A 389 12.80 -8.91 -10.81
N ILE A 390 12.33 -10.10 -11.23
CA ILE A 390 13.12 -11.07 -11.99
C ILE A 390 12.51 -11.22 -13.38
N LEU A 391 13.33 -11.06 -14.41
CA LEU A 391 12.98 -11.31 -15.81
C LEU A 391 13.48 -12.68 -16.25
N ILE A 392 12.61 -13.41 -16.95
CA ILE A 392 12.94 -14.68 -17.57
C ILE A 392 12.68 -14.68 -19.08
N ASP A 393 13.49 -15.43 -19.82
CA ASP A 393 13.24 -15.72 -21.24
C ASP A 393 12.24 -16.87 -21.44
N ALA A 394 11.93 -17.18 -22.70
CA ALA A 394 11.02 -18.28 -23.06
C ALA A 394 11.52 -19.67 -22.61
N GLN A 395 12.81 -19.82 -22.32
CA GLN A 395 13.43 -21.04 -21.81
C GLN A 395 13.57 -21.02 -20.28
N HIS A 396 12.96 -20.04 -19.60
CA HIS A 396 13.05 -19.83 -18.15
C HIS A 396 14.49 -19.66 -17.67
N ASN A 397 15.34 -18.99 -18.45
CA ASN A 397 16.61 -18.47 -17.96
C ASN A 397 16.38 -17.08 -17.39
N VAL A 398 16.96 -16.80 -16.23
CA VAL A 398 17.01 -15.44 -15.67
C VAL A 398 17.86 -14.56 -16.58
N THR A 399 17.27 -13.45 -17.05
CA THR A 399 17.90 -12.50 -17.98
C THR A 399 18.23 -11.15 -17.36
N GLY A 400 17.60 -10.81 -16.23
CA GLY A 400 17.83 -9.56 -15.51
C GLY A 400 16.96 -9.43 -14.28
#